data_AF-A0A9J5WH84-F1
#
_entry.id   AF-A0A9J5WH84-F1
#
_cell.length_a   1.000
_cell.length_b   1.000
_cell.length_c   1.000
_cell.angle_alpha   90.00
_cell.angle_beta   90.00
_cell.angle_gamma   90.00
#
_symmetry.space_group_name_H-M   'P 1'
#
loop_
_entity.id
_entity.type
_entity.pdbx_description
1 polymer ?
#
loop_
_entity_poly.entity_id
_entity_poly.type
_entity_poly.pdbx_seq_one_letter_code
_entity_poly.pdbx_strand_id
1 'polypeptide(L)' 'MVGLNENNELARGLELSGNRKPSESRNIARIVLPDDFDKRTKGQGIVWKSWVPRLKILSRDSIGGYLTFCN' A
#
# COMPACT_ATOMS: atom_id res chain seq x y z
N MET A 1 -12.38 -7.90 16.42
CA MET A 1 -12.58 -7.25 15.10
C MET A 1 -12.11 -5.80 15.21
N VAL A 2 -10.83 -5.50 14.93
CA VAL A 2 -10.26 -4.13 15.09
C VAL A 2 -9.72 -3.56 13.76
N GLY A 3 -9.70 -4.34 12.66
CA GLY A 3 -8.87 -4.00 11.49
C GLY A 3 -9.51 -3.23 10.33
N LEU A 4 -10.84 -3.00 10.28
CA LEU A 4 -11.46 -2.34 9.11
C LEU A 4 -11.28 -0.82 9.13
N ASN A 5 -11.35 -0.19 10.30
CA ASN A 5 -11.27 1.26 10.41
C ASN A 5 -9.85 1.79 10.16
N GLU A 6 -8.84 1.12 10.71
CA GLU A 6 -7.44 1.54 10.57
C GLU A 6 -6.95 1.44 9.13
N ASN A 7 -7.30 0.37 8.41
CA ASN A 7 -6.96 0.24 6.98
C ASN A 7 -7.62 1.32 6.13
N ASN A 8 -8.85 1.74 6.47
CA ASN A 8 -9.55 2.82 5.77
C ASN A 8 -8.86 4.17 5.99
N GLU A 9 -8.45 4.48 7.23
CA GLU A 9 -7.74 5.72 7.53
C GLU A 9 -6.35 5.76 6.90
N LEU A 10 -5.63 4.63 6.92
CA LEU A 10 -4.33 4.52 6.24
C LEU A 10 -4.47 4.71 4.73
N ALA A 11 -5.45 4.06 4.11
CA ALA A 11 -5.76 4.24 2.69
C ALA A 11 -6.06 5.72 2.37
N ARG A 12 -6.92 6.36 3.16
CA ARG A 12 -7.27 7.77 2.98
C ARG A 12 -6.06 8.69 3.14
N GLY A 13 -5.19 8.43 4.11
CA GLY A 13 -3.92 9.16 4.27
C GLY A 13 -2.99 9.00 3.07
N LEU A 14 -2.91 7.79 2.49
CA LEU A 14 -2.10 7.52 1.30
C LEU A 14 -2.60 8.30 0.07
N GLU A 15 -3.91 8.35 -0.16
CA GLU A 15 -4.53 9.12 -1.25
C GLU A 15 -4.24 10.62 -1.14
N LEU A 16 -4.38 11.19 0.06
CA LEU A 16 -4.13 12.60 0.29
C LEU A 16 -2.64 12.96 0.15
N SER A 17 -1.74 12.00 0.36
CA SER A 17 -0.30 12.23 0.32
C SER A 17 0.29 12.40 -1.10
N GLY A 18 -0.40 11.97 -2.16
CA GLY A 18 0.04 12.12 -3.56
C GLY A 18 1.37 11.43 -3.94
N ASN A 19 1.90 10.53 -3.11
CA ASN A 19 3.24 9.93 -3.29
C ASN A 19 3.23 8.62 -4.09
N ARG A 20 4.27 8.40 -4.93
CA ARG A 20 4.50 7.18 -5.74
C ARG A 20 4.54 5.88 -4.90
N LYS A 21 3.70 4.88 -5.21
CA LYS A 21 3.68 3.52 -4.59
C LYS A 21 4.07 2.40 -5.60
N PRO A 22 4.70 1.27 -5.21
CA PRO A 22 5.26 0.24 -6.13
C PRO A 22 4.32 -0.90 -6.62
N SER A 23 4.55 -1.43 -7.85
CA SER A 23 3.62 -2.14 -8.79
C SER A 23 3.55 -3.67 -8.89
N GLU A 24 2.42 -4.32 -8.57
CA GLU A 24 1.73 -5.45 -9.27
C GLU A 24 0.63 -6.07 -8.36
N SER A 25 -0.44 -6.61 -8.96
CA SER A 25 -1.58 -7.21 -8.24
C SER A 25 -1.62 -8.72 -8.48
N ARG A 26 -1.41 -9.52 -7.43
CA ARG A 26 -1.76 -10.95 -7.42
C ARG A 26 -2.37 -11.32 -6.07
N ASN A 27 -3.56 -11.90 -6.11
CA ASN A 27 -4.43 -12.16 -4.95
C ASN A 27 -3.90 -13.26 -4.02
N ILE A 28 -3.73 -12.94 -2.73
CA ILE A 28 -3.94 -13.87 -1.62
C ILE A 28 -4.49 -13.04 -0.44
N ALA A 29 -5.58 -13.51 0.17
CA ALA A 29 -6.47 -12.74 1.05
C ALA A 29 -5.84 -12.26 2.39
N ARG A 30 -6.10 -10.99 2.75
CA ARG A 30 -6.39 -10.47 4.13
C ARG A 30 -6.51 -8.94 4.24
N ILE A 31 -6.12 -8.19 3.21
CA ILE A 31 -6.21 -6.71 3.23
C ILE A 31 -7.48 -6.27 2.50
N VAL A 32 -8.43 -5.72 3.27
CA VAL A 32 -9.63 -5.05 2.73
C VAL A 32 -9.29 -3.57 2.60
N LEU A 33 -9.31 -3.06 1.36
CA LEU A 33 -9.15 -1.63 1.08
C LEU A 33 -10.54 -1.00 0.88
N PRO A 34 -10.67 0.33 1.04
CA PRO A 34 -11.88 1.04 0.65
C PRO A 34 -12.26 0.78 -0.81
N ASP A 35 -13.57 0.83 -1.08
CA ASP A 35 -14.08 0.69 -2.43
C ASP A 35 -13.44 1.70 -3.38
N ASP A 36 -13.13 1.22 -4.59
CA ASP A 36 -12.51 2.00 -5.66
C ASP A 36 -11.16 2.66 -5.31
N PHE A 37 -10.51 2.30 -4.20
CA PHE A 37 -9.17 2.79 -3.83
C PHE A 37 -8.16 2.66 -4.97
N ASP A 38 -8.14 1.49 -5.61
CA ASP A 38 -7.25 1.17 -6.73
C ASP A 38 -7.52 2.08 -7.96
N LYS A 39 -8.77 2.51 -8.16
CA LYS A 39 -9.14 3.45 -9.24
C LYS A 39 -8.73 4.88 -8.91
N ARG A 40 -8.95 5.32 -7.66
CA ARG A 40 -8.67 6.70 -7.20
C ARG A 40 -7.17 6.98 -7.08
N THR A 41 -6.36 5.96 -6.80
CA THR A 41 -4.89 6.06 -6.69
C THR A 41 -4.14 5.68 -7.97
N LYS A 42 -4.87 5.40 -9.07
CA LYS A 42 -4.27 5.02 -10.35
C LYS A 42 -3.28 6.10 -10.84
N GLY A 43 -2.06 5.69 -11.14
CA GLY A 43 -0.99 6.60 -11.61
C GLY A 43 -0.23 7.31 -10.48
N GLN A 44 -0.76 7.30 -9.25
CA GLN A 44 -0.06 7.79 -8.06
C GLN A 44 0.67 6.67 -7.33
N GLY A 45 0.39 5.42 -7.64
CA GLY A 45 1.08 4.30 -7.02
C GLY A 45 0.39 2.98 -7.32
N ILE A 46 0.90 1.91 -6.73
CA ILE A 46 0.30 0.59 -6.82
C ILE A 46 0.28 -0.07 -5.44
N VAL A 47 -0.71 -0.96 -5.29
CA VAL A 47 -0.96 -1.75 -4.10
C VAL A 47 -0.65 -3.21 -4.39
N TRP A 48 0.19 -3.80 -3.54
CA TRP A 48 0.48 -5.24 -3.57
C TRP A 48 -0.27 -5.93 -2.42
N LYS A 49 -1.25 -6.77 -2.75
CA LYS A 49 -2.11 -7.46 -1.76
C LYS A 49 -1.53 -8.80 -1.27
N SER A 50 -0.48 -9.28 -1.92
CA SER A 50 0.26 -10.50 -1.55
C SER A 50 1.70 -10.19 -1.12
N TRP A 51 2.49 -11.25 -0.91
CA TRP A 51 3.89 -11.10 -0.55
C TRP A 51 4.71 -10.40 -1.64
N VAL A 52 5.63 -9.55 -1.20
CA VAL A 52 6.63 -8.88 -2.04
C VAL A 52 8.04 -9.14 -1.51
N PRO A 53 9.07 -9.16 -2.39
CA PRO A 53 10.45 -9.24 -1.97
C PRO A 53 10.91 -7.91 -1.34
N ARG A 54 10.54 -7.69 -0.07
CA ARG A 54 10.72 -6.43 0.68
C ARG A 54 12.13 -5.85 0.55
N LEU A 55 13.18 -6.67 0.73
CA LEU A 55 14.57 -6.23 0.65
C LEU A 55 14.98 -5.77 -0.77
N LYS A 56 14.43 -6.41 -1.82
CA LYS A 56 14.67 -5.99 -3.21
C LYS A 56 13.99 -4.67 -3.55
N ILE A 57 12.85 -4.39 -2.92
CA ILE A 57 12.17 -3.10 -3.06
C ILE A 57 13.02 -2.04 -2.35
N LEU A 58 13.32 -2.24 -1.06
CA LEU A 58 14.03 -1.28 -0.20
C LEU A 58 15.46 -0.92 -0.66
N SER A 59 16.08 -1.73 -1.50
CA SER A 59 17.42 -1.45 -2.07
C SER A 59 17.41 -0.44 -3.21
N ARG A 60 16.26 0.11 -3.61
CA ARG A 60 16.15 1.10 -4.69
C ARG A 60 16.33 2.53 -4.17
N ASP A 61 17.20 3.30 -4.82
CA ASP A 61 17.46 4.73 -4.51
C ASP A 61 16.22 5.63 -4.61
N SER A 62 15.20 5.20 -5.36
CA SER A 62 13.93 5.93 -5.52
C SER A 62 13.00 5.86 -4.29
N ILE A 63 13.37 5.14 -3.23
CA ILE A 63 12.54 4.97 -2.03
C ILE A 63 12.91 6.04 -1.00
N GLY A 64 11.98 6.98 -0.78
CA GLY A 64 12.12 8.04 0.22
C GLY A 64 11.65 7.68 1.63
N GLY A 65 11.02 6.52 1.84
CA GLY A 65 10.54 6.11 3.16
C GLY A 65 9.85 4.74 3.17
N TYR A 66 9.87 4.08 4.33
CA TYR A 66 9.26 2.77 4.56
C TYR A 66 8.47 2.77 5.87
N LEU A 67 7.16 2.53 5.79
CA LEU A 67 6.27 2.41 6.94
C LEU A 67 6.04 0.92 7.24
N THR A 68 6.41 0.50 8.45
CA THR A 68 6.20 -0.86 8.97
C THR A 68 5.73 -0.78 10.40
N PHE A 69 4.94 -1.76 10.84
CA PHE A 69 4.79 -2.02 12.27
C PHE A 69 6.15 -2.55 12.78
N CYS A 70 6.62 -2.00 13.89
CA CYS A 70 7.83 -2.48 14.56
C CYS A 70 7.46 -3.67 15.44
N ASN A 71 8.24 -4.74 15.36
CA ASN A 71 8.14 -5.87 16.30
C ASN A 71 9.07 -5.65 17.48
#